data_AF-A7HJ06-F1
#
_entry.id   AF-A7HJ06-F1
#
_cell.length_a   1.000
_cell.length_b   1.000
_cell.length_c   1.000
_cell.angle_alpha   90.00
_cell.angle_beta   90.00
_cell.angle_gamma   90.00
#
_symmetry.space_group_name_H-M   'P 1'
#
loop_
_entity.id
_entity.type
_entity.pdbx_description
1 polymer ?
#
loop_
_entity_poly.entity_id
_entity_poly.type
_entity_poly.pdbx_seq_one_letter_code
_entity_poly.pdbx_strand_id
1 'polypeptide(L)'
;MSKIHLLIIVITVFFIWAIFFRLDFVEIIDLKIMDLFYKLRGRINIKPDVVVIGIDEYSLSALEVEGDTWPWDREVYGKLLEKVFEDGAKVVAFDVSFTEPGAEETDSYFASTLLMYQNVVLGTYLINEKGTYLSYDERLRKRIEENTNYLDFAYKMTNFKEFALLNPFKIYKIRPIYEPFSVAAYSATYEIGSLDADGVVRRMPLLVVEGWSMENGISSGILPHMNIIAAALYLGIDPTDLILDFSKKEVIMKEKNIKFDNSGYMHIWFYGKGKEIFKEIPSYDVIRGKFEKGTFKDKVVIVGYTATAKRRSRRFYTCKCYSKYYKW
;
A
#
# COMPACT_ATOMS: atom_id res chain seq x y z
N MET A 1 25.08 19.72 -47.74
CA MET A 1 25.21 18.94 -46.49
C MET A 1 25.76 17.57 -46.82
N SER A 2 26.74 17.07 -46.05
CA SER A 2 27.15 15.67 -46.15
C SER A 2 25.98 14.74 -45.78
N LYS A 3 25.94 13.53 -46.33
CA LYS A 3 24.92 12.51 -45.98
C LYS A 3 24.86 12.25 -44.46
N ILE A 4 25.98 12.43 -43.76
CA ILE A 4 26.10 12.30 -42.31
C ILE A 4 25.31 13.39 -41.58
N HIS A 5 25.40 14.65 -42.02
CA HIS A 5 24.62 15.73 -41.40
C HIS A 5 23.11 15.53 -41.58
N LEU A 6 22.68 15.01 -42.73
CA LEU A 6 21.26 14.69 -42.96
C LEU A 6 20.78 13.58 -42.02
N LEU A 7 21.58 12.52 -41.86
CA LEU A 7 21.28 11.41 -40.94
C LEU A 7 21.14 11.90 -39.49
N ILE A 8 22.07 12.75 -39.03
CA ILE A 8 22.03 13.31 -37.67
C ILE A 8 20.75 14.13 -37.46
N ILE A 9 20.37 14.99 -38.42
CA ILE A 9 19.14 15.80 -38.30
C ILE A 9 17.91 14.90 -38.24
N VAL A 10 17.82 13.87 -39.08
CA VAL A 10 16.68 12.93 -39.08
C VAL A 10 16.58 12.19 -37.74
N ILE A 11 17.70 11.72 -37.20
CA ILE A 11 17.74 11.04 -35.89
C ILE A 11 17.32 12.01 -34.78
N THR A 12 17.85 13.24 -34.75
CA THR A 12 17.48 14.23 -33.74
C THR A 12 16.00 14.61 -33.81
N VAL A 13 15.46 14.82 -35.02
CA VAL A 13 14.03 15.09 -35.21
C VAL A 13 13.18 13.90 -34.79
N PHE A 14 13.60 12.66 -35.08
CA PHE A 14 12.93 11.45 -34.61
C PHE A 14 12.92 11.35 -33.08
N PHE A 15 14.04 11.64 -32.39
CA PHE A 15 14.09 11.63 -30.94
C PHE A 15 13.26 12.75 -30.32
N ILE A 16 13.30 13.96 -30.87
CA ILE A 16 12.42 15.06 -30.43
C ILE A 16 10.96 14.66 -30.62
N TRP A 17 10.60 14.12 -31.78
CA TRP A 17 9.26 13.61 -32.07
C TRP A 17 8.87 12.50 -31.07
N ALA A 18 9.72 11.51 -30.83
CA ALA A 18 9.46 10.44 -29.87
C ALA A 18 9.27 10.95 -28.43
N ILE A 19 10.03 11.97 -28.01
CA ILE A 19 9.89 12.65 -26.71
C ILE A 19 8.54 13.40 -26.65
N PHE A 20 8.20 14.16 -27.69
CA PHE A 20 6.93 14.90 -27.76
C PHE A 20 5.71 13.97 -27.77
N PHE A 21 5.81 12.83 -28.46
CA PHE A 21 4.74 11.84 -28.55
C PHE A 21 4.75 10.82 -27.41
N ARG A 22 5.64 10.97 -26.42
CA ARG A 22 5.76 10.07 -25.25
C ARG A 22 5.64 8.60 -25.62
N LEU A 23 6.45 8.14 -26.59
CA LEU A 23 6.44 6.74 -26.96
C LEU A 23 6.91 5.89 -25.77
N ASP A 24 6.02 5.04 -25.25
CA ASP A 24 6.29 4.09 -24.15
C ASP A 24 7.57 3.25 -24.37
N PHE A 25 7.99 3.10 -25.63
CA PHE A 25 9.21 2.39 -26.01
C PHE A 25 10.48 2.92 -25.33
N VAL A 26 10.64 4.24 -25.18
CA VAL A 26 11.83 4.82 -24.52
C VAL A 26 11.85 4.46 -23.04
N GLU A 27 10.71 4.61 -22.36
CA GLU A 27 10.55 4.21 -20.96
C GLU A 27 10.81 2.71 -20.79
N ILE A 28 10.30 1.86 -21.68
CA ILE A 28 10.54 0.42 -21.64
C ILE A 28 12.04 0.10 -21.74
N ILE A 29 12.81 0.79 -22.60
CA ILE A 29 14.26 0.59 -22.70
C ILE A 29 14.93 0.92 -21.35
N ASP A 30 14.61 2.07 -20.76
CA ASP A 30 15.19 2.48 -19.48
C ASP A 30 14.87 1.46 -18.37
N LEU A 31 13.62 0.98 -18.32
CA LEU A 31 13.21 -0.08 -17.40
C LEU A 31 13.99 -1.38 -17.63
N LYS A 32 14.25 -1.77 -18.89
CA LYS A 32 15.06 -2.97 -19.19
C LYS A 32 16.52 -2.81 -18.83
N ILE A 33 17.10 -1.62 -19.01
CA ILE A 33 18.46 -1.31 -18.57
C ILE A 33 18.53 -1.40 -17.04
N MET A 34 17.55 -0.85 -16.32
CA MET A 34 17.48 -0.95 -14.86
C MET A 34 17.35 -2.41 -14.39
N ASP A 35 16.47 -3.19 -15.02
CA ASP A 35 16.33 -4.64 -14.74
C ASP A 35 17.65 -5.39 -14.99
N LEU A 36 18.39 -5.03 -16.05
CA LEU A 36 19.71 -5.60 -16.34
C LEU A 36 20.69 -5.27 -15.21
N PHE A 37 20.75 -4.03 -14.75
CA PHE A 37 21.61 -3.65 -13.63
C PHE A 37 21.24 -4.38 -12.34
N TYR A 38 19.95 -4.60 -12.06
CA TYR A 38 19.53 -5.42 -10.91
C TYR A 38 19.96 -6.88 -11.03
N LYS A 39 19.88 -7.46 -12.23
CA LYS A 39 20.37 -8.82 -12.49
C LYS A 39 21.89 -8.91 -12.35
N LEU A 40 22.62 -7.94 -12.88
CA LEU A 40 24.09 -7.89 -12.81
C LEU A 40 24.60 -7.69 -11.39
N ARG A 41 23.96 -6.79 -10.62
CA ARG A 41 24.24 -6.59 -9.19
C ARG A 41 23.99 -7.88 -8.38
N GLY A 42 23.03 -8.69 -8.83
CA GLY A 42 22.63 -9.91 -8.15
C GLY A 42 21.86 -9.63 -6.86
N ARG A 43 21.77 -10.68 -6.03
CA ARG A 43 21.04 -10.66 -4.77
C ARG A 43 21.81 -9.84 -3.72
N ILE A 44 21.11 -8.96 -3.02
CA ILE A 44 21.64 -8.27 -1.84
C ILE A 44 21.22 -9.07 -0.61
N ASN A 45 22.20 -9.44 0.23
CA ASN A 45 21.89 -10.06 1.51
C ASN A 45 21.48 -8.98 2.51
N ILE A 46 20.17 -8.87 2.76
CA ILE A 46 19.60 -8.00 3.79
C ILE A 46 19.07 -8.85 4.94
N LYS A 47 19.06 -8.29 6.15
CA LYS A 47 18.25 -8.82 7.26
C LYS A 47 16.92 -8.05 7.24
N PRO A 48 15.85 -8.61 6.67
CA PRO A 48 14.58 -7.90 6.58
C PRO A 48 14.00 -7.68 7.97
N ASP A 49 13.49 -6.47 8.20
CA ASP A 49 12.69 -6.15 9.38
C ASP A 49 11.19 -6.35 9.14
N VAL A 50 10.86 -7.13 8.11
CA VAL A 50 9.50 -7.38 7.65
C VAL A 50 9.25 -8.87 7.54
N VAL A 51 8.10 -9.31 8.04
CA VAL A 51 7.54 -10.65 7.84
C VAL A 51 6.18 -10.51 7.17
N VAL A 52 5.92 -11.34 6.16
CA VAL A 52 4.64 -11.34 5.45
C VAL A 52 3.79 -12.50 5.96
N ILE A 53 2.55 -12.20 6.33
CA ILE A 53 1.53 -13.20 6.58
C ILE A 53 0.62 -13.25 5.35
N GLY A 54 0.68 -14.36 4.64
CA GLY A 54 -0.02 -14.56 3.39
C GLY A 54 -1.43 -15.08 3.60
N ILE A 55 -2.43 -14.33 3.13
CA ILE A 55 -3.77 -14.84 2.83
C ILE A 55 -3.66 -15.59 1.50
N ASP A 56 -3.19 -16.83 1.59
CA ASP A 56 -2.92 -17.71 0.46
C ASP A 56 -4.06 -18.71 0.20
N GLU A 57 -3.97 -19.44 -0.91
CA GLU A 57 -4.97 -20.45 -1.27
C GLU A 57 -5.09 -21.56 -0.22
N TYR A 58 -3.99 -21.90 0.45
CA TYR A 58 -3.99 -22.85 1.55
C TYR A 58 -4.82 -22.34 2.72
N SER A 59 -4.58 -21.11 3.16
CA SER A 59 -5.25 -20.51 4.31
C SER A 59 -6.74 -20.30 4.05
N LEU A 60 -7.10 -19.83 2.85
CA LEU A 60 -8.50 -19.68 2.43
C LEU A 60 -9.23 -21.03 2.44
N SER A 61 -8.61 -22.07 1.90
CA SER A 61 -9.24 -23.39 1.80
C SER A 61 -9.30 -24.09 3.16
N ALA A 62 -8.29 -23.91 4.01
CA ALA A 62 -8.25 -24.50 5.35
C ALA A 62 -9.33 -23.89 6.26
N LEU A 63 -9.53 -22.57 6.22
CA LEU A 63 -10.60 -21.91 6.99
C LEU A 63 -11.99 -22.23 6.44
N GLU A 64 -12.15 -22.38 5.13
CA GLU A 64 -13.42 -22.79 4.52
C GLU A 64 -13.85 -24.20 4.99
N VAL A 65 -12.90 -25.12 5.16
CA VAL A 65 -13.16 -26.45 5.74
C VAL A 65 -13.61 -26.36 7.20
N GLU A 66 -13.18 -25.33 7.92
CA GLU A 66 -13.56 -25.05 9.31
C GLU A 66 -14.87 -24.26 9.44
N GLY A 67 -15.47 -23.87 8.31
CA GLY A 67 -16.74 -23.16 8.26
C GLY A 67 -16.64 -21.66 8.00
N ASP A 68 -15.43 -21.11 7.87
CA ASP A 68 -15.19 -19.68 7.61
C ASP A 68 -14.97 -19.39 6.13
N THR A 69 -15.96 -18.78 5.49
CA THR A 69 -15.86 -18.34 4.10
C THR A 69 -15.33 -16.91 4.01
N TRP A 70 -14.55 -16.61 2.98
CA TRP A 70 -14.11 -15.24 2.73
C TRP A 70 -15.29 -14.30 2.39
N PRO A 71 -15.34 -13.07 2.94
CA PRO A 71 -14.43 -12.48 3.93
C PRO A 71 -14.53 -13.13 5.31
N TRP A 72 -13.39 -13.44 5.93
CA TRP A 72 -13.36 -14.10 7.23
C TRP A 72 -14.01 -13.28 8.34
N ASP A 73 -14.52 -13.99 9.34
CA ASP A 73 -14.98 -13.42 10.59
C ASP A 73 -13.86 -12.64 11.30
N ARG A 74 -14.22 -11.61 12.09
CA ARG A 74 -13.27 -10.76 12.80
C ARG A 74 -12.46 -11.48 13.86
N GLU A 75 -12.97 -12.59 14.39
CA GLU A 75 -12.25 -13.46 15.33
C GLU A 75 -10.93 -13.97 14.73
N VAL A 76 -10.91 -14.26 13.42
CA VAL A 76 -9.71 -14.71 12.70
C VAL A 76 -8.59 -13.65 12.76
N TYR A 77 -8.93 -12.38 12.56
CA TYR A 77 -7.97 -11.29 12.59
C TYR A 77 -7.52 -10.95 14.01
N GLY A 78 -8.43 -11.02 14.99
CA GLY A 78 -8.09 -10.83 16.41
C GLY A 78 -7.11 -11.90 16.91
N LYS A 79 -7.38 -13.18 16.64
CA LYS A 79 -6.46 -14.29 16.96
C LYS A 79 -5.10 -14.14 16.28
N LEU A 80 -5.09 -13.71 15.01
CA LEU A 80 -3.85 -13.43 14.29
C LEU A 80 -3.04 -12.33 15.01
N LEU A 81 -3.69 -11.22 15.39
CA LEU A 81 -3.04 -10.12 16.11
C LEU A 81 -2.45 -10.58 17.45
N GLU A 82 -3.19 -11.34 18.24
CA GLU A 82 -2.69 -11.90 19.50
C GLU A 82 -1.42 -12.72 19.27
N LYS A 83 -1.44 -13.66 18.32
CA LYS A 83 -0.29 -14.54 18.05
C LYS A 83 0.97 -13.78 17.64
N VAL A 84 0.82 -12.75 16.80
CA VAL A 84 1.99 -12.00 16.30
C VAL A 84 2.56 -11.04 17.34
N PHE A 85 1.69 -10.39 18.13
CA PHE A 85 2.14 -9.49 19.19
C PHE A 85 2.69 -10.25 20.40
N GLU A 86 2.10 -11.40 20.77
CA GLU A 86 2.66 -12.32 21.78
C GLU A 86 4.08 -12.79 21.43
N ASP A 87 4.38 -12.93 20.14
CA ASP A 87 5.72 -13.30 19.63
C ASP A 87 6.67 -12.11 19.48
N GLY A 88 6.20 -10.88 19.73
CA GLY A 88 7.01 -9.66 19.79
C GLY A 88 7.01 -8.79 18.53
N ALA A 89 5.98 -8.87 17.69
CA ALA A 89 5.78 -7.91 16.59
C ALA A 89 5.76 -6.46 17.10
N LYS A 90 6.38 -5.55 16.35
CA LYS A 90 6.33 -4.11 16.66
C LYS A 90 5.13 -3.43 16.03
N VAL A 91 4.80 -3.83 14.80
CA VAL A 91 3.75 -3.22 13.98
C VAL A 91 3.07 -4.30 13.15
N VAL A 92 1.75 -4.21 12.99
CA VAL A 92 1.00 -5.03 12.02
C VAL A 92 0.28 -4.10 11.03
N ALA A 93 0.41 -4.37 9.74
CA ALA A 93 -0.28 -3.65 8.67
C ALA A 93 -1.14 -4.61 7.85
N PHE A 94 -2.42 -4.30 7.68
CA PHE A 94 -3.37 -5.13 6.93
C PHE A 94 -3.64 -4.55 5.54
N ASP A 95 -3.20 -5.27 4.50
CA ASP A 95 -3.69 -5.17 3.12
C ASP A 95 -5.02 -5.95 2.99
N VAL A 96 -6.01 -5.54 3.79
CA VAL A 96 -7.37 -6.08 3.84
C VAL A 96 -8.33 -4.92 4.15
N SER A 97 -9.47 -4.89 3.47
CA SER A 97 -10.48 -3.85 3.62
C SER A 97 -11.51 -4.20 4.69
N PHE A 98 -11.60 -3.36 5.74
CA PHE A 98 -12.56 -3.49 6.85
C PHE A 98 -13.68 -2.45 6.78
N THR A 99 -14.30 -2.28 5.61
CA THR A 99 -15.25 -1.17 5.34
C THR A 99 -16.70 -1.45 5.73
N GLU A 100 -17.01 -2.67 6.17
CA GLU A 100 -18.36 -3.14 6.49
C GLU A 100 -18.37 -3.83 7.86
N PRO A 101 -19.46 -3.66 8.63
CA PRO A 101 -19.65 -4.37 9.90
C PRO A 101 -19.76 -5.89 9.66
N GLY A 102 -19.22 -6.66 10.60
CA GLY A 102 -19.36 -8.11 10.70
C GLY A 102 -20.41 -8.49 11.74
N ALA A 103 -20.19 -9.61 12.42
CA ALA A 103 -20.98 -9.99 13.59
C ALA A 103 -20.56 -9.14 14.80
N GLU A 104 -21.52 -8.65 15.58
CA GLU A 104 -21.27 -7.71 16.68
C GLU A 104 -20.28 -8.23 17.72
N GLU A 105 -20.38 -9.50 18.10
CA GLU A 105 -19.47 -10.14 19.06
C GLU A 105 -18.02 -10.14 18.55
N THR A 106 -17.82 -10.50 17.29
CA THR A 106 -16.49 -10.68 16.72
C THR A 106 -15.87 -9.34 16.30
N ASP A 107 -16.69 -8.39 15.84
CA ASP A 107 -16.30 -6.99 15.67
C ASP A 107 -15.86 -6.39 17.01
N SER A 108 -16.59 -6.60 18.10
CA SER A 108 -16.23 -6.09 19.43
C SER A 108 -14.90 -6.67 19.93
N TYR A 109 -14.69 -7.97 19.72
CA TYR A 109 -13.42 -8.64 20.03
C TYR A 109 -12.26 -8.04 19.23
N PHE A 110 -12.42 -7.85 17.92
CA PHE A 110 -11.36 -7.29 17.08
C PHE A 110 -11.08 -5.82 17.41
N ALA A 111 -12.11 -5.00 17.63
CA ALA A 111 -11.94 -3.61 18.08
C ALA A 111 -11.16 -3.53 19.41
N SER A 112 -11.49 -4.40 20.37
CA SER A 112 -10.77 -4.48 21.66
C SER A 112 -9.31 -4.89 21.47
N THR A 113 -9.05 -5.81 20.55
CA THR A 113 -7.69 -6.27 20.21
C THR A 113 -6.87 -5.13 19.58
N LEU A 114 -7.47 -4.36 18.67
CA LEU A 114 -6.84 -3.18 18.06
C LEU A 114 -6.45 -2.13 19.12
N LEU A 115 -7.38 -1.82 20.04
CA LEU A 115 -7.14 -0.87 21.14
C LEU A 115 -6.04 -1.34 22.10
N MET A 116 -5.94 -2.65 22.34
CA MET A 116 -4.94 -3.23 23.24
C MET A 116 -3.52 -3.09 22.68
N TYR A 117 -3.33 -3.32 21.38
CA TYR A 117 -1.99 -3.33 20.78
C TYR A 117 -1.54 -2.00 20.16
N GLN A 118 -2.47 -1.15 19.71
CA GLN A 118 -2.30 0.22 19.17
C GLN A 118 -1.41 0.38 17.93
N ASN A 119 -0.38 -0.45 17.73
CA ASN A 119 0.54 -0.40 16.61
C ASN A 119 0.01 -1.18 15.40
N VAL A 120 -1.25 -0.94 15.04
CA VAL A 120 -1.92 -1.60 13.91
C VAL A 120 -2.34 -0.57 12.88
N VAL A 121 -2.06 -0.85 11.61
CA VAL A 121 -2.51 -0.05 10.47
C VAL A 121 -3.45 -0.88 9.62
N LEU A 122 -4.65 -0.36 9.40
CA LEU A 122 -5.69 -0.98 8.60
C LEU A 122 -5.75 -0.33 7.21
N GLY A 123 -5.83 -1.17 6.19
CA GLY A 123 -5.95 -0.74 4.82
C GLY A 123 -7.35 -0.20 4.47
N THR A 124 -7.39 0.93 3.76
CA THR A 124 -8.64 1.52 3.24
C THR A 124 -8.86 1.21 1.76
N TYR A 125 -10.11 1.01 1.36
CA TYR A 125 -10.48 0.90 -0.05
C TYR A 125 -10.61 2.28 -0.72
N LEU A 126 -10.17 2.42 -1.98
CA LEU A 126 -10.19 3.70 -2.70
C LEU A 126 -11.24 3.71 -3.82
N ILE A 127 -11.92 4.85 -3.96
CA ILE A 127 -12.83 5.14 -5.07
C ILE A 127 -12.12 6.13 -5.98
N ASN A 128 -11.59 5.64 -7.11
CA ASN A 128 -10.74 6.43 -8.00
C ASN A 128 -11.52 7.50 -8.76
N GLU A 129 -12.71 7.17 -9.24
CA GLU A 129 -13.48 8.03 -10.15
C GLU A 129 -14.73 8.60 -9.48
N LYS A 130 -14.99 9.89 -9.72
CA LYS A 130 -16.22 10.58 -9.28
C LYS A 130 -17.48 9.90 -9.81
N GLY A 131 -17.45 9.40 -11.05
CA GLY A 131 -18.57 8.68 -11.65
C GLY A 131 -18.93 7.41 -10.88
N THR A 132 -17.93 6.64 -10.44
CA THR A 132 -18.14 5.45 -9.59
C THR A 132 -18.70 5.83 -8.22
N TYR A 133 -18.23 6.93 -7.64
CA TYR A 133 -18.79 7.42 -6.39
C TYR A 133 -20.28 7.79 -6.53
N LEU A 134 -20.61 8.55 -7.58
CA LEU A 134 -21.98 9.02 -7.81
C LEU A 134 -22.96 7.89 -8.18
N SER A 135 -22.47 6.73 -8.63
CA SER A 135 -23.31 5.56 -8.89
C SER A 135 -23.69 4.80 -7.61
N TYR A 136 -23.09 5.13 -6.46
CA TYR A 136 -23.43 4.51 -5.18
C TYR A 136 -24.76 5.04 -4.65
N ASP A 137 -25.48 4.15 -3.97
CA ASP A 137 -26.70 4.48 -3.24
C ASP A 137 -26.47 5.65 -2.27
N GLU A 138 -27.46 6.52 -2.13
CA GLU A 138 -27.37 7.72 -1.31
C GLU A 138 -27.08 7.39 0.17
N ARG A 139 -27.65 6.30 0.71
CA ARG A 139 -27.40 5.88 2.10
C ARG A 139 -25.97 5.38 2.27
N LEU A 140 -25.42 4.72 1.24
CA LEU A 140 -24.02 4.30 1.24
C LEU A 140 -23.09 5.52 1.19
N ARG A 141 -23.37 6.47 0.31
CA ARG A 141 -22.59 7.73 0.23
C ARG A 141 -22.61 8.45 1.57
N LYS A 142 -23.79 8.67 2.17
CA LYS A 142 -23.90 9.33 3.47
C LYS A 142 -23.05 8.66 4.56
N ARG A 143 -23.09 7.33 4.66
CA ARG A 143 -22.24 6.57 5.61
C ARG A 143 -20.73 6.75 5.36
N ILE A 144 -20.32 6.80 4.09
CA ILE A 144 -18.93 7.03 3.70
C ILE A 144 -18.48 8.47 4.01
N GLU A 145 -19.40 9.43 3.93
CA GLU A 145 -19.14 10.85 4.22
C GLU A 145 -19.12 11.15 5.72
N GLU A 146 -19.92 10.43 6.53
CA GLU A 146 -20.01 10.61 7.99
C GLU A 146 -18.72 10.21 8.73
N ASN A 147 -17.99 9.20 8.24
CA ASN A 147 -16.76 8.73 8.88
C ASN A 147 -15.52 9.35 8.23
N THR A 148 -14.93 10.32 8.92
CA THR A 148 -13.75 11.07 8.49
C THR A 148 -12.47 10.72 9.27
N ASN A 149 -12.47 9.69 10.12
CA ASN A 149 -11.35 9.38 11.03
C ASN A 149 -10.03 9.13 10.29
N TYR A 150 -10.07 8.73 9.02
CA TYR A 150 -8.87 8.58 8.19
C TYR A 150 -8.13 9.90 7.92
N LEU A 151 -8.81 11.04 8.07
CA LEU A 151 -8.22 12.37 7.92
C LEU A 151 -7.37 12.78 9.13
N ASP A 152 -7.55 12.14 10.28
CA ASP A 152 -6.75 12.41 11.49
C ASP A 152 -5.27 12.08 11.28
N PHE A 153 -4.98 11.26 10.27
CA PHE A 153 -3.63 10.84 9.88
C PHE A 153 -3.10 11.57 8.64
N ALA A 154 -3.74 12.68 8.23
CA ALA A 154 -3.25 13.49 7.12
C ALA A 154 -1.87 14.12 7.42
N TYR A 155 -1.07 14.35 6.38
CA TYR A 155 0.26 14.93 6.55
C TYR A 155 0.19 16.36 7.10
N LYS A 156 1.10 16.68 8.04
CA LYS A 156 1.54 18.07 8.22
C LYS A 156 2.34 18.48 6.97
N MET A 157 2.23 19.73 6.54
CA MET A 157 2.79 20.17 5.25
C MET A 157 3.67 21.40 5.39
N THR A 158 4.77 21.42 4.63
CA THR A 158 5.61 22.60 4.44
C THR A 158 5.78 22.89 2.95
N ASN A 159 6.01 24.15 2.60
CA ASN A 159 6.22 24.58 1.21
C ASN A 159 5.05 24.25 0.26
N PHE A 160 3.80 24.33 0.75
CA PHE A 160 2.59 23.95 0.02
C PHE A 160 2.42 24.59 -1.37
N LYS A 161 3.01 25.76 -1.62
CA LYS A 161 2.98 26.41 -2.95
C LYS A 161 3.55 25.52 -4.06
N GLU A 162 4.53 24.68 -3.74
CA GLU A 162 5.17 23.77 -4.69
C GLU A 162 4.30 22.55 -5.04
N PHE A 163 3.20 22.31 -4.31
CA PHE A 163 2.26 21.23 -4.62
C PHE A 163 1.70 21.34 -6.04
N ALA A 164 1.52 22.56 -6.56
CA ALA A 164 1.04 22.81 -7.91
C ALA A 164 1.99 22.28 -9.01
N LEU A 165 3.26 22.02 -8.69
CA LEU A 165 4.24 21.45 -9.60
C LEU A 165 4.25 19.91 -9.60
N LEU A 166 3.50 19.29 -8.69
CA LEU A 166 3.41 17.85 -8.56
C LEU A 166 2.15 17.30 -9.23
N ASN A 167 2.23 16.04 -9.65
CA ASN A 167 1.09 15.29 -10.15
C ASN A 167 0.94 13.96 -9.37
N PRO A 168 0.56 14.03 -8.09
CA PRO A 168 0.46 12.86 -7.22
C PRO A 168 -0.65 11.90 -7.64
N PHE A 169 -0.63 10.70 -7.06
CA PHE A 169 -1.73 9.73 -7.21
C PHE A 169 -3.02 10.30 -6.61
N LYS A 170 -4.02 10.51 -7.48
CA LYS A 170 -5.30 11.12 -7.12
C LYS A 170 -6.39 10.07 -7.13
N ILE A 171 -7.27 10.17 -6.15
CA ILE A 171 -8.52 9.42 -6.07
C ILE A 171 -9.66 10.39 -5.84
N TYR A 172 -10.90 9.94 -6.05
CA TYR A 172 -12.05 10.76 -5.72
C TYR A 172 -12.39 10.68 -4.22
N LYS A 173 -12.56 9.48 -3.66
CA LYS A 173 -13.00 9.30 -2.27
C LYS A 173 -12.40 8.05 -1.63
N ILE A 174 -12.01 8.11 -0.36
CA ILE A 174 -11.70 6.94 0.45
C ILE A 174 -12.98 6.34 1.00
N ARG A 175 -13.10 5.02 0.90
CA ARG A 175 -14.10 4.28 1.66
C ARG A 175 -13.51 4.00 3.05
N PRO A 176 -13.97 4.70 4.10
CA PRO A 176 -13.38 4.58 5.42
C PRO A 176 -13.60 3.18 5.98
N ILE A 177 -12.68 2.79 6.86
CA ILE A 177 -12.83 1.58 7.68
C ILE A 177 -14.04 1.75 8.60
N TYR A 178 -14.71 0.64 8.91
CA TYR A 178 -15.82 0.57 9.86
C TYR A 178 -15.45 1.30 11.16
N GLU A 179 -16.35 2.17 11.60
CA GLU A 179 -16.07 3.23 12.58
C GLU A 179 -15.43 2.73 13.89
N PRO A 180 -15.90 1.65 14.54
CA PRO A 180 -15.24 1.12 15.74
C PRO A 180 -13.76 0.76 15.52
N PHE A 181 -13.39 0.32 14.33
CA PHE A 181 -12.01 -0.03 14.00
C PHE A 181 -11.19 1.21 13.59
N SER A 182 -11.81 2.19 12.93
CA SER A 182 -11.09 3.41 12.53
C SER A 182 -10.76 4.32 13.72
N VAL A 183 -11.50 4.21 14.83
CA VAL A 183 -11.15 4.84 16.11
C VAL A 183 -10.05 4.05 16.85
N ALA A 184 -10.04 2.72 16.69
CA ALA A 184 -9.14 1.85 17.44
C ALA A 184 -7.73 1.71 16.82
N ALA A 185 -7.59 1.94 15.52
CA ALA A 185 -6.35 1.71 14.78
C ALA A 185 -6.13 2.75 13.68
N TYR A 186 -4.86 2.89 13.27
CA TYR A 186 -4.50 3.76 12.16
C TYR A 186 -5.15 3.28 10.87
N SER A 187 -5.57 4.21 10.03
CA SER A 187 -6.14 3.91 8.71
C SER A 187 -5.33 4.57 7.61
N ALA A 188 -5.00 3.81 6.56
CA ALA A 188 -4.24 4.35 5.43
C ALA A 188 -4.50 3.60 4.13
N THR A 189 -4.15 4.28 3.04
CA THR A 189 -4.20 3.72 1.69
C THR A 189 -3.08 2.70 1.48
N TYR A 190 -3.35 1.56 0.86
CA TYR A 190 -2.35 0.51 0.59
C TYR A 190 -2.15 0.25 -0.91
N GLU A 191 -2.77 1.07 -1.75
CA GLU A 191 -2.78 0.92 -3.20
C GLU A 191 -1.40 1.10 -3.81
N ILE A 192 -1.11 0.23 -4.78
CA ILE A 192 0.19 0.19 -5.47
C ILE A 192 0.29 1.33 -6.50
N GLY A 193 -0.83 1.98 -6.84
CA GLY A 193 -0.88 3.05 -7.82
C GLY A 193 -0.76 2.54 -9.26
N SER A 194 -0.02 3.27 -10.10
CA SER A 194 0.22 2.91 -11.50
C SER A 194 1.36 1.90 -11.66
N LEU A 195 1.18 0.97 -12.58
CA LEU A 195 2.24 0.07 -13.02
C LEU A 195 3.17 0.82 -13.99
N ASP A 196 4.43 0.41 -14.06
CA ASP A 196 5.30 0.88 -15.13
C ASP A 196 4.81 0.35 -16.51
N ALA A 197 5.31 0.94 -17.60
CA ALA A 197 4.89 0.60 -18.97
C ALA A 197 4.99 -0.90 -19.32
N ASP A 198 5.87 -1.65 -18.64
CA ASP A 198 6.03 -3.10 -18.83
C ASP A 198 5.20 -3.96 -17.84
N GLY A 199 4.34 -3.33 -17.05
CA GLY A 199 3.41 -3.97 -16.11
C GLY A 199 4.03 -4.42 -14.79
N VAL A 200 5.30 -4.06 -14.53
CA VAL A 200 5.99 -4.38 -13.27
C VAL A 200 5.92 -3.18 -12.33
N VAL A 201 5.87 -3.44 -11.02
CA VAL A 201 5.87 -2.40 -9.99
C VAL A 201 7.29 -2.17 -9.52
N ARG A 202 7.80 -0.96 -9.77
CA ARG A 202 9.10 -0.50 -9.27
C ARG A 202 9.01 0.82 -8.51
N ARG A 203 7.80 1.34 -8.35
CA ARG A 203 7.52 2.59 -7.66
C ARG A 203 6.26 2.43 -6.81
N MET A 204 6.18 3.16 -5.72
CA MET A 204 5.03 3.13 -4.81
C MET A 204 4.65 4.56 -4.38
N PRO A 205 3.36 4.92 -4.35
CA PRO A 205 2.97 6.24 -3.90
C PRO A 205 3.30 6.42 -2.41
N LEU A 206 3.84 7.59 -2.04
CA LEU A 206 4.02 7.97 -0.63
C LEU A 206 2.89 8.87 -0.13
N LEU A 207 2.23 9.56 -1.05
CA LEU A 207 1.05 10.37 -0.78
C LEU A 207 -0.06 10.03 -1.76
N VAL A 208 -1.28 10.08 -1.24
CA VAL A 208 -2.52 10.00 -2.01
C VAL A 208 -3.28 11.30 -1.82
N VAL A 209 -3.87 11.82 -2.89
CA VAL A 209 -4.69 13.03 -2.86
C VAL A 209 -6.15 12.66 -3.10
N GLU A 210 -6.98 12.91 -2.10
CA GLU A 210 -8.43 12.75 -2.15
C GLU A 210 -9.12 14.00 -2.68
N GLY A 211 -9.84 13.88 -3.79
CA GLY A 211 -10.59 14.98 -4.39
C GLY A 211 -11.83 15.40 -3.60
N TRP A 212 -12.60 14.45 -3.05
CA TRP A 212 -13.88 14.74 -2.39
C TRP A 212 -13.72 15.63 -1.16
N SER A 213 -12.69 15.41 -0.32
CA SER A 213 -12.44 16.24 0.86
C SER A 213 -12.02 17.66 0.48
N MET A 214 -11.24 17.82 -0.60
CA MET A 214 -10.89 19.13 -1.15
C MET A 214 -12.11 19.85 -1.73
N GLU A 215 -12.95 19.17 -2.52
CA GLU A 215 -14.16 19.74 -3.13
C GLU A 215 -15.18 20.20 -2.08
N ASN A 216 -15.28 19.50 -0.95
CA ASN A 216 -16.22 19.80 0.13
C ASN A 216 -15.60 20.64 1.27
N GLY A 217 -14.34 21.07 1.15
CA GLY A 217 -13.68 21.93 2.13
C GLY A 217 -13.44 21.28 3.50
N ILE A 218 -13.28 19.95 3.54
CA ILE A 218 -13.11 19.19 4.79
C ILE A 218 -11.64 19.12 5.20
N SER A 219 -10.74 18.84 4.26
CA SER A 219 -9.29 18.80 4.49
C SER A 219 -8.52 19.01 3.19
N SER A 220 -7.19 19.02 3.25
CA SER A 220 -6.33 19.03 2.06
C SER A 220 -6.42 17.73 1.25
N GLY A 221 -6.98 16.65 1.82
CA GLY A 221 -7.04 15.34 1.19
C GLY A 221 -5.69 14.66 0.98
N ILE A 222 -4.59 15.19 1.51
CA ILE A 222 -3.24 14.65 1.30
C ILE A 222 -2.88 13.68 2.42
N LEU A 223 -2.86 12.39 2.08
CA LEU A 223 -2.82 11.30 3.03
C LEU A 223 -1.59 10.41 2.83
N PRO A 224 -1.01 9.87 3.91
CA PRO A 224 0.10 8.93 3.84
C PRO A 224 -0.33 7.57 3.28
N HIS A 225 0.63 6.91 2.63
CA HIS A 225 0.52 5.49 2.32
C HIS A 225 0.71 4.64 3.58
N MET A 226 0.08 3.47 3.65
CA MET A 226 0.13 2.53 4.78
C MET A 226 1.57 2.18 5.18
N ASN A 227 2.44 1.99 4.20
CA ASN A 227 3.85 1.69 4.44
C ASN A 227 4.61 2.83 5.13
N ILE A 228 4.18 4.09 4.95
CA ILE A 228 4.74 5.24 5.65
C ILE A 228 4.30 5.24 7.11
N ILE A 229 3.02 4.98 7.39
CA ILE A 229 2.53 4.84 8.76
C ILE A 229 3.22 3.66 9.46
N ALA A 230 3.28 2.50 8.81
CA ALA A 230 3.92 1.31 9.39
C ALA A 230 5.41 1.55 9.69
N ALA A 231 6.12 2.25 8.81
CA ALA A 231 7.50 2.64 9.05
C ALA A 231 7.65 3.64 10.20
N ALA A 232 6.74 4.62 10.33
CA ALA A 232 6.74 5.57 11.44
C ALA A 232 6.55 4.84 12.78
N LEU A 233 5.54 3.98 12.88
CA LEU A 233 5.27 3.17 14.08
C LEU A 233 6.46 2.26 14.43
N TYR A 234 7.09 1.63 13.44
CA TYR A 234 8.26 0.78 13.66
C TYR A 234 9.44 1.55 14.26
N LEU A 235 9.56 2.84 13.91
CA LEU A 235 10.59 3.75 14.42
C LEU A 235 10.17 4.47 15.72
N GLY A 236 9.00 4.19 16.28
CA GLY A 236 8.49 4.90 17.47
C GLY A 236 8.16 6.36 17.20
N ILE A 237 7.68 6.67 16.00
CA ILE A 237 7.25 8.00 15.57
C ILE A 237 5.73 7.99 15.46
N ASP A 238 5.08 8.96 16.09
CA ASP A 238 3.64 9.18 15.93
C ASP A 238 3.35 9.55 14.47
N PRO A 239 2.45 8.83 13.76
CA PRO A 239 2.09 9.14 12.39
C PRO A 239 1.58 10.57 12.19
N THR A 240 1.03 11.21 13.22
CA THR A 240 0.58 12.62 13.17
C THR A 240 1.75 13.61 13.13
N ASP A 241 2.98 13.18 13.42
CA ASP A 241 4.20 14.00 13.33
C ASP A 241 4.89 13.93 11.96
N LEU A 242 4.31 13.22 11.00
CA LEU A 242 4.85 13.14 9.65
C LEU A 242 4.68 14.48 8.92
N ILE A 243 5.79 15.00 8.39
CA ILE A 243 5.81 16.26 7.63
C ILE A 243 6.12 15.97 6.17
N LEU A 244 5.28 16.46 5.28
CA LEU A 244 5.47 16.42 3.84
C LEU A 244 6.06 17.76 3.36
N ASP A 245 7.31 17.74 2.88
CA ASP A 245 7.97 18.90 2.29
C ASP A 245 7.90 18.83 0.76
N PHE A 246 7.09 19.70 0.16
CA PHE A 246 6.89 19.72 -1.29
C PHE A 246 8.07 20.31 -2.07
N SER A 247 8.87 21.19 -1.45
CA SER A 247 10.05 21.78 -2.11
C SER A 247 11.16 20.75 -2.22
N LYS A 248 11.41 20.01 -1.14
CA LYS A 248 12.43 18.95 -1.09
C LYS A 248 11.96 17.61 -1.64
N LYS A 249 10.64 17.44 -1.82
CA LYS A 249 9.97 16.21 -2.26
C LYS A 249 10.33 15.05 -1.34
N GLU A 250 10.13 15.26 -0.05
CA GLU A 250 10.42 14.25 0.97
C GLU A 250 9.36 14.21 2.07
N VAL A 251 9.16 13.01 2.62
CA VAL A 251 8.44 12.78 3.87
C VAL A 251 9.48 12.75 5.00
N ILE A 252 9.34 13.66 5.95
CA ILE A 252 10.23 13.82 7.10
C ILE A 252 9.66 13.02 8.28
N MET A 253 10.49 12.13 8.82
CA MET A 253 10.25 11.23 9.94
C MET A 253 11.31 11.47 11.02
N LYS A 254 11.21 12.58 11.75
CA LYS A 254 12.25 13.06 12.69
C LYS A 254 13.63 13.18 12.00
N GLU A 255 14.53 12.23 12.25
CA GLU A 255 15.90 12.21 11.71
C GLU A 255 16.02 11.50 10.35
N LYS A 256 14.96 10.81 9.91
CA LYS A 256 14.92 10.12 8.62
C LYS A 256 14.06 10.89 7.62
N ASN A 257 14.42 10.78 6.35
CA ASN A 257 13.66 11.34 5.25
C ASN A 257 13.51 10.32 4.12
N ILE A 258 12.33 10.30 3.50
CA ILE A 258 12.03 9.43 2.36
C ILE A 258 11.65 10.32 1.19
N LYS A 259 12.43 10.25 0.11
CA LYS A 259 12.23 11.05 -1.09
C LYS A 259 11.19 10.44 -2.02
N PHE A 260 10.50 11.31 -2.76
CA PHE A 260 9.58 10.96 -3.83
C PHE A 260 9.80 11.81 -5.09
N ASP A 261 9.31 11.33 -6.22
CA ASP A 261 9.39 12.00 -7.52
C ASP A 261 8.28 13.05 -7.73
N ASN A 262 8.22 13.68 -8.90
CA ASN A 262 7.16 14.67 -9.20
C ASN A 262 5.74 14.07 -9.19
N SER A 263 5.61 12.75 -9.25
CA SER A 263 4.35 12.02 -9.19
C SER A 263 4.02 11.54 -7.78
N GLY A 264 4.80 11.91 -6.76
CA GLY A 264 4.57 11.45 -5.39
C GLY A 264 4.96 10.01 -5.14
N TYR A 265 5.72 9.38 -6.05
CA TYR A 265 6.15 7.99 -5.92
C TYR A 265 7.60 7.89 -5.40
N MET A 266 7.83 6.90 -4.55
CA MET A 266 9.16 6.45 -4.17
C MET A 266 9.58 5.27 -5.04
N HIS A 267 10.85 5.26 -5.44
CA HIS A 267 11.46 4.11 -6.11
C HIS A 267 11.65 2.92 -5.16
N ILE A 268 11.23 1.73 -5.59
CA ILE A 268 11.39 0.49 -4.82
C ILE A 268 12.61 -0.25 -5.32
N TRP A 269 13.50 -0.59 -4.40
CA TRP A 269 14.70 -1.35 -4.71
C TRP A 269 14.40 -2.85 -4.76
N PHE A 270 14.89 -3.50 -5.82
CA PHE A 270 14.93 -4.95 -5.88
C PHE A 270 15.99 -5.48 -4.91
N TYR A 271 15.72 -6.53 -4.14
CA TYR A 271 16.70 -7.18 -3.24
C TYR A 271 16.98 -8.64 -3.59
N GLY A 272 16.08 -9.29 -4.34
CA GLY A 272 16.10 -10.71 -4.68
C GLY A 272 14.68 -11.25 -4.78
N LYS A 273 14.54 -12.56 -5.03
CA LYS A 273 13.24 -13.23 -5.15
C LYS A 273 12.45 -13.18 -3.83
N GLY A 274 11.17 -12.83 -3.88
CA GLY A 274 10.34 -12.47 -2.72
C GLY A 274 10.48 -13.39 -1.51
N LYS A 275 10.13 -14.69 -1.66
CA LYS A 275 10.22 -15.69 -0.57
C LYS A 275 11.64 -16.00 -0.11
N GLU A 276 12.63 -15.68 -0.92
CA GLU A 276 14.03 -15.84 -0.53
C GLU A 276 14.51 -14.67 0.35
N ILE A 277 13.88 -13.50 0.22
CA ILE A 277 14.25 -12.27 0.94
C ILE A 277 13.35 -12.07 2.15
N PHE A 278 12.03 -12.09 1.97
CA PHE A 278 11.04 -11.85 3.01
C PHE A 278 10.41 -13.18 3.44
N LYS A 279 10.45 -13.48 4.74
CA LYS A 279 9.78 -14.66 5.30
C LYS A 279 8.28 -14.49 5.09
N GLU A 280 7.66 -15.46 4.43
CA GLU A 280 6.22 -15.51 4.16
C GLU A 280 5.64 -16.71 4.90
N ILE A 281 4.59 -16.50 5.70
CA ILE A 281 3.95 -17.52 6.52
C ILE A 281 2.45 -17.52 6.21
N PRO A 282 1.81 -18.67 5.94
CA PRO A 282 0.38 -18.72 5.73
C PRO A 282 -0.39 -18.20 6.95
N SER A 283 -1.44 -17.40 6.74
CA SER A 283 -2.24 -16.86 7.85
C SER A 283 -2.86 -17.96 8.70
N TYR A 284 -3.28 -19.06 8.09
CA TYR A 284 -3.83 -20.21 8.80
C TYR A 284 -2.82 -20.83 9.77
N ASP A 285 -1.56 -20.94 9.37
CA ASP A 285 -0.51 -21.44 10.26
C ASP A 285 -0.27 -20.49 11.43
N VAL A 286 -0.28 -19.18 11.20
CA VAL A 286 -0.15 -18.18 12.28
C VAL A 286 -1.28 -18.29 13.31
N ILE A 287 -2.53 -18.36 12.85
CA ILE A 287 -3.71 -18.48 13.73
C ILE A 287 -3.65 -19.77 14.55
N ARG A 288 -3.09 -20.85 13.99
CA ARG A 288 -2.89 -22.13 14.67
C ARG A 288 -1.60 -22.18 15.51
N GLY A 289 -0.83 -21.10 15.59
CA GLY A 289 0.44 -21.05 16.34
C GLY A 289 1.55 -21.90 15.71
N LYS A 290 1.44 -22.26 14.43
CA LYS A 290 2.41 -23.07 13.68
C LYS A 290 3.51 -22.21 13.08
N PHE A 291 4.30 -21.58 13.92
CA PHE A 291 5.49 -20.83 13.52
C PHE A 291 6.57 -20.92 14.61
N GLU A 292 7.83 -20.67 14.22
CA GLU A 292 8.94 -20.69 15.16
C GLU A 292 8.88 -19.49 16.11
N LYS A 293 9.08 -19.71 17.41
CA LYS A 293 9.13 -18.62 18.40
C LYS A 293 10.22 -17.59 18.05
N GLY A 294 9.88 -16.31 18.16
CA GLY A 294 10.73 -15.18 17.80
C GLY A 294 10.74 -14.84 16.32
N THR A 295 9.82 -15.42 15.54
CA THR A 295 9.66 -15.12 14.11
C THR A 295 9.23 -13.67 13.88
N PHE A 296 8.32 -13.16 14.71
CA PHE A 296 7.78 -11.81 14.59
C PHE A 296 8.50 -10.78 15.48
N LYS A 297 9.43 -11.24 16.33
CA LYS A 297 10.15 -10.40 17.27
C LYS A 297 10.87 -9.24 16.58
N ASP A 298 10.57 -8.01 17.03
CA ASP A 298 11.15 -6.78 16.50
C ASP A 298 10.89 -6.57 14.99
N LYS A 299 9.77 -7.09 14.46
CA LYS A 299 9.41 -6.99 13.03
C LYS A 299 8.16 -6.15 12.78
N VAL A 300 8.09 -5.62 11.57
CA VAL A 300 6.85 -5.19 10.91
C VAL A 300 6.21 -6.41 10.27
N VAL A 301 4.93 -6.63 10.54
CA VAL A 301 4.16 -7.74 9.99
C VAL A 301 3.18 -7.18 8.96
N ILE A 302 3.25 -7.66 7.72
CA ILE A 302 2.29 -7.28 6.67
C ILE A 302 1.37 -8.46 6.42
N VAL A 303 0.06 -8.26 6.58
CA VAL A 303 -0.97 -9.26 6.34
C VAL A 303 -1.69 -8.92 5.06
N GLY A 304 -1.69 -9.80 4.07
CA GLY A 304 -2.32 -9.52 2.78
C GLY A 304 -2.39 -10.73 1.86
N TYR A 305 -3.12 -10.60 0.75
CA TYR A 305 -3.23 -11.70 -0.21
C TYR A 305 -1.89 -12.04 -0.88
N THR A 306 -1.76 -13.29 -1.32
CA THR A 306 -0.60 -13.73 -2.12
C THR A 306 -1.04 -14.12 -3.53
N ALA A 307 -0.09 -14.25 -4.47
CA ALA A 307 -0.45 -14.57 -5.85
C ALA A 307 -1.11 -15.95 -6.01
N THR A 308 -0.90 -16.88 -5.08
CA THR A 308 -1.53 -18.22 -5.12
C THR A 308 -3.04 -18.13 -4.91
N ALA A 309 -3.51 -17.29 -3.98
CA ALA A 309 -4.94 -17.07 -3.74
C ALA A 309 -5.71 -16.59 -5.00
N LYS A 310 -5.04 -15.92 -5.95
CA LYS A 310 -5.66 -15.37 -7.16
C LYS A 310 -6.07 -16.44 -8.19
N ARG A 311 -5.53 -17.66 -8.15
CA ARG A 311 -5.87 -18.73 -9.12
C ARG A 311 -7.32 -19.22 -8.98
N ARG A 312 -7.90 -19.13 -7.78
CA ARG A 312 -9.27 -19.59 -7.49
C ARG A 312 -10.35 -18.54 -7.80
N SER A 313 -10.01 -17.25 -7.89
CA SER A 313 -11.01 -16.18 -7.89
C SER A 313 -11.22 -15.49 -9.25
N ARG A 314 -12.11 -16.01 -10.11
CA ARG A 314 -12.73 -15.24 -11.20
C ARG A 314 -13.84 -14.29 -10.72
N ARG A 315 -14.23 -14.31 -9.44
CA ARG A 315 -15.30 -13.47 -8.86
C ARG A 315 -14.82 -12.25 -8.07
N PHE A 316 -13.53 -12.15 -7.77
CA PHE A 316 -12.96 -11.06 -6.95
C PHE A 316 -12.04 -10.18 -7.82
N TYR A 317 -12.62 -9.31 -8.65
CA TYR A 317 -11.87 -8.44 -9.57
C TYR A 317 -11.35 -7.14 -8.92
N THR A 318 -11.57 -6.90 -7.62
CA THR A 318 -11.30 -5.60 -6.99
C THR A 318 -10.08 -5.54 -6.06
N CYS A 319 -9.47 -6.66 -5.66
CA CYS A 319 -8.24 -6.65 -4.85
C CYS A 319 -6.99 -6.89 -5.72
N LYS A 320 -6.28 -5.82 -6.08
CA LYS A 320 -4.99 -5.88 -6.79
C LYS A 320 -3.87 -6.19 -5.79
N CYS A 321 -3.57 -7.46 -5.59
CA CYS A 321 -2.51 -7.82 -4.65
C CYS A 321 -1.09 -7.78 -5.24
N TYR A 322 -0.15 -7.38 -4.38
CA TYR A 322 1.28 -7.12 -4.60
C TYR A 322 1.97 -8.21 -5.44
N SER A 323 1.78 -9.49 -5.15
CA SER A 323 2.62 -10.56 -5.71
C SER A 323 2.60 -10.77 -7.25
N LYS A 324 1.59 -10.30 -8.00
CA LYS A 324 1.59 -10.41 -9.49
C LYS A 324 2.45 -9.33 -10.16
N TYR A 325 2.67 -8.21 -9.49
CA TYR A 325 3.34 -7.05 -10.05
C TYR A 325 4.80 -6.93 -9.65
N TYR A 326 5.18 -7.62 -8.58
CA TYR A 326 6.58 -7.89 -8.28
C TYR A 326 6.98 -9.14 -9.06
N LYS A 327 7.56 -8.96 -10.25
CA LYS A 327 8.53 -9.94 -10.75
C LYS A 327 9.72 -9.86 -9.81
N TRP A 328 9.68 -10.63 -8.72
CA TRP A 328 10.87 -10.86 -7.92
C TRP A 328 11.85 -11.79 -8.65
#